data_AF-A0A961R6F4-F1
#
_entry.id   AF-A0A961R6F4-F1
#
_cell.length_a   1.000
_cell.length_b   1.000
_cell.length_c   1.000
_cell.angle_alpha   90.00
_cell.angle_beta   90.00
_cell.angle_gamma   90.00
#
_symmetry.space_group_name_H-M   'P 1'
#
loop_
_entity.id
_entity.type
_entity.pdbx_description
1 polymer ?
#
loop_
_entity_poly.entity_id
_entity_poly.type
_entity_poly.pdbx_seq_one_letter_code
_entity_poly.pdbx_strand_id
1 'polypeptide(L)'
;MLLSANQPLFLKWSYLPKLAPWLMKFMRNATAEAVDRRAAALTNIIGDSLADHQALAAGTPAERHVRATDYLYLYDSREDFGKEAFSWAIR
;
A
#
# COMPACT_ATOMS: atom_id res chain seq x y z
N MET A 1 -17.61 10.39 -0.98
CA MET A 1 -16.23 10.87 -1.15
C MET A 1 -16.06 11.67 -2.45
N LEU A 2 -16.25 11.12 -3.66
CA LEU A 2 -15.84 11.81 -4.90
C LEU A 2 -16.65 13.04 -5.36
N LEU A 3 -17.91 13.16 -4.97
CA LEU A 3 -18.84 14.15 -5.56
C LEU A 3 -18.85 15.52 -4.86
N SER A 4 -18.30 15.60 -3.65
CA SER A 4 -18.36 16.80 -2.80
C SER A 4 -16.97 17.38 -2.63
N ALA A 5 -16.81 18.68 -2.93
CA ALA A 5 -15.54 19.39 -2.76
C ALA A 5 -15.03 19.38 -1.30
N ASN A 6 -15.91 19.19 -0.33
CA ASN A 6 -15.57 19.16 1.10
C ASN A 6 -15.15 17.78 1.61
N GLN A 7 -14.87 16.82 0.73
CA GLN A 7 -14.48 15.45 1.09
C GLN A 7 -12.99 15.24 0.82
N PRO A 8 -12.30 14.39 1.62
CA PRO A 8 -10.85 14.19 1.52
C PRO A 8 -10.39 13.62 0.16
N LEU A 9 -11.29 12.96 -0.57
CA LEU A 9 -11.07 12.50 -1.93
C LEU A 9 -12.20 13.04 -2.83
N PHE A 10 -11.97 14.20 -3.46
CA PHE A 10 -12.89 14.85 -4.40
C PHE A 10 -12.34 14.85 -5.83
N LEU A 11 -13.21 14.59 -6.81
CA LEU A 11 -12.85 14.64 -8.23
C LEU A 11 -13.32 15.94 -8.87
N LYS A 12 -12.37 16.74 -9.39
CA LYS A 12 -12.70 17.92 -10.19
C LYS A 12 -13.18 17.50 -11.58
N TRP A 13 -14.49 17.53 -11.81
CA TRP A 13 -15.12 17.06 -13.05
C TRP A 13 -14.56 17.67 -14.34
N SER A 14 -14.25 18.98 -14.32
CA SER A 14 -13.64 19.65 -15.48
C SER A 14 -12.23 19.15 -15.81
N TYR A 15 -11.56 18.49 -14.86
CA TYR A 15 -10.25 17.89 -15.07
C TYR A 15 -10.33 16.42 -15.52
N LEU A 16 -11.48 15.77 -15.37
CA LEU A 16 -11.65 14.36 -15.70
C LEU A 16 -11.28 14.03 -17.17
N PRO A 17 -11.65 14.83 -18.20
CA PRO A 17 -11.21 14.56 -19.57
C PRO A 17 -9.69 14.55 -19.74
N LYS A 18 -8.97 15.40 -18.98
CA LYS A 18 -7.51 15.44 -18.99
C LYS A 18 -6.89 14.25 -18.24
N LEU A 19 -7.54 13.79 -17.18
CA LEU A 19 -7.11 12.63 -16.39
C LEU A 19 -7.40 11.29 -17.10
N ALA A 20 -8.50 11.21 -17.86
CA ALA A 20 -9.04 9.96 -18.39
C ALA A 20 -8.03 9.11 -19.18
N PRO A 21 -7.19 9.65 -20.08
CA PRO A 21 -6.23 8.84 -20.82
C PRO A 21 -5.22 8.12 -19.92
N TRP A 22 -4.75 8.80 -18.88
CA TRP A 22 -3.84 8.19 -17.89
C TRP A 22 -4.60 7.19 -17.01
N LEU A 23 -5.80 7.55 -16.55
CA LEU A 23 -6.62 6.68 -15.70
C LEU A 23 -6.95 5.36 -16.40
N MET A 24 -7.29 5.38 -17.69
CA MET A 24 -7.52 4.16 -18.46
C MET A 24 -6.29 3.25 -18.50
N LYS A 25 -5.09 3.81 -18.69
CA LYS A 25 -3.83 3.04 -18.66
C LYS A 25 -3.56 2.48 -17.26
N PHE A 26 -3.83 3.25 -16.22
CA PHE A 26 -3.71 2.82 -14.84
C PHE A 26 -4.65 1.65 -14.53
N MET A 27 -5.94 1.79 -14.85
CA MET A 27 -6.95 0.75 -14.60
C MET A 27 -6.63 -0.55 -15.34
N ARG A 28 -6.09 -0.49 -16.56
CA ARG A 28 -5.63 -1.70 -17.30
C ARG A 28 -4.53 -2.47 -16.57
N ASN A 29 -3.82 -1.83 -15.64
CA ASN A 29 -2.75 -2.41 -14.84
C ASN A 29 -3.17 -2.75 -13.40
N ALA A 30 -4.42 -2.44 -13.01
CA ALA A 30 -4.98 -2.68 -11.69
C ALA A 30 -5.71 -4.04 -11.66
N THR A 31 -4.97 -5.12 -11.90
CA THR A 31 -5.48 -6.50 -11.93
C THR A 31 -4.82 -7.34 -10.84
N ALA A 32 -5.51 -8.38 -10.37
CA ALA A 32 -4.97 -9.31 -9.35
C ALA A 32 -3.64 -9.95 -9.79
N GLU A 33 -3.57 -10.47 -11.03
CA GLU A 33 -2.35 -11.03 -11.60
C GLU A 33 -1.17 -10.03 -11.59
N ALA A 34 -1.46 -8.75 -11.89
CA ALA A 34 -0.44 -7.71 -11.84
C ALA A 34 0.00 -7.40 -10.41
N VAL A 35 -0.89 -7.51 -9.41
CA VAL A 35 -0.54 -7.41 -7.99
C VAL A 35 0.37 -8.58 -7.62
N ASP A 36 -0.03 -9.83 -7.88
CA ASP A 36 0.75 -11.03 -7.52
C ASP A 36 2.18 -10.95 -8.05
N ARG A 37 2.32 -10.65 -9.34
CA ARG A 37 3.63 -10.53 -10.01
C ARG A 37 4.48 -9.41 -9.39
N ARG A 38 3.88 -8.25 -9.10
CA ARG A 38 4.62 -7.10 -8.52
C ARG A 38 5.00 -7.35 -7.07
N ALA A 39 4.10 -7.93 -6.29
CA ALA A 39 4.35 -8.30 -4.90
C ALA A 39 5.50 -9.31 -4.83
N ALA A 40 5.45 -10.40 -5.60
CA ALA A 40 6.54 -11.39 -5.66
C ALA A 40 7.89 -10.76 -6.04
N ALA A 41 7.90 -9.81 -6.99
CA ALA A 41 9.11 -9.09 -7.35
C ALA A 41 9.62 -8.17 -6.22
N LEU A 42 8.71 -7.44 -5.58
CA LEU A 42 9.04 -6.51 -4.49
C LEU A 42 9.50 -7.22 -3.23
N THR A 43 8.96 -8.38 -2.89
CA THR A 43 9.34 -9.14 -1.69
C THR A 43 10.84 -9.44 -1.66
N ASN A 44 11.48 -9.68 -2.81
CA ASN A 44 12.92 -9.89 -2.87
C ASN A 44 13.76 -8.62 -2.58
N ILE A 45 13.14 -7.44 -2.62
CA ILE A 45 13.80 -6.15 -2.39
C ILE A 45 13.53 -5.65 -0.97
N ILE A 46 12.30 -5.82 -0.48
CA ILE A 46 11.86 -5.20 0.79
C ILE A 46 11.39 -6.20 1.85
N GLY A 47 11.46 -7.50 1.57
CA GLY A 47 10.96 -8.55 2.45
C GLY A 47 11.67 -8.60 3.80
N ASP A 48 12.96 -8.28 3.84
CA ASP A 48 13.75 -8.22 5.07
C ASP A 48 14.05 -6.79 5.54
N SER A 49 13.18 -5.85 5.16
CA SER A 49 13.43 -4.42 5.37
C SER A 49 13.72 -4.06 6.83
N LEU A 50 13.10 -4.69 7.83
CA LEU A 50 13.43 -4.40 9.23
C LEU A 50 14.89 -4.74 9.55
N ALA A 51 15.35 -5.93 9.17
CA ALA A 51 16.74 -6.34 9.42
C ALA A 51 17.71 -5.47 8.63
N ASP A 52 17.39 -5.14 7.37
CA ASP A 52 18.20 -4.24 6.53
C ASP A 52 18.35 -2.86 7.17
N HIS A 53 17.26 -2.27 7.69
CA HIS A 53 17.30 -0.98 8.36
C HIS A 53 18.08 -1.03 9.68
N GLN A 54 17.96 -2.13 10.43
CA GLN A 54 18.75 -2.33 11.66
C GLN A 54 20.23 -2.47 11.36
N ALA A 55 20.59 -3.28 10.36
CA ALA A 55 21.97 -3.47 9.92
C ALA A 55 22.60 -2.16 9.42
N LEU A 56 21.84 -1.35 8.67
CA LEU A 56 22.28 -0.06 8.18
C LEU A 56 22.48 0.96 9.32
N ALA A 57 21.63 0.93 10.35
CA ALA A 57 21.67 1.88 11.45
C ALA A 57 22.67 1.50 12.55
N ALA A 58 23.07 0.22 12.64
CA ALA A 58 23.92 -0.32 13.70
C ALA A 58 25.22 0.49 13.88
N GLY A 59 25.51 0.86 15.12
CA GLY A 59 26.72 1.63 15.48
C GLY A 59 26.67 3.11 15.09
N THR A 60 25.54 3.60 14.57
CA THR A 60 25.32 5.02 14.27
C THR A 60 24.35 5.65 15.27
N PRO A 61 24.30 7.00 15.37
CA PRO A 61 23.26 7.68 16.14
C PRO A 61 21.82 7.37 15.67
N ALA A 62 21.65 6.81 14.47
CA ALA A 62 20.35 6.46 13.93
C ALA A 62 19.75 5.18 14.55
N GLU A 63 20.55 4.32 15.18
CA GLU A 63 20.11 3.04 15.75
C GLU A 63 18.93 3.20 16.71
N ARG A 64 18.94 4.27 17.52
CA ARG A 64 17.85 4.59 18.47
C ARG A 64 16.49 4.88 17.81
N HIS A 65 16.46 5.12 16.51
CA HIS A 65 15.25 5.42 15.74
C HIS A 65 14.62 4.18 15.09
N VAL A 66 15.30 3.02 15.13
CA VAL A 66 14.77 1.77 14.59
C VAL A 66 14.42 0.83 15.75
N ARG A 67 13.14 0.48 15.87
CA ARG A 67 12.65 -0.42 16.91
C ARG A 67 11.79 -1.51 16.31
N ALA A 68 12.12 -2.77 16.59
CA ALA A 68 11.22 -3.88 16.32
C ALA A 68 9.97 -3.72 17.19
N THR A 69 8.80 -3.73 16.57
CA THR A 69 7.52 -3.60 17.26
C THR A 69 6.52 -4.55 16.62
N ASP A 70 5.59 -5.04 17.44
CA ASP A 70 4.48 -5.82 16.93
C ASP A 70 3.59 -4.92 16.06
N TYR A 71 3.19 -5.44 14.91
CA TYR A 71 2.31 -4.73 13.98
C TYR A 71 0.95 -5.40 13.94
N LEU A 72 -0.06 -4.69 14.45
CA LEU A 72 -1.42 -5.21 14.61
C LEU A 72 -2.37 -4.55 13.61
N TYR A 73 -3.23 -5.36 13.01
CA TYR A 73 -4.35 -4.90 12.19
C TYR A 73 -5.64 -5.11 12.97
N LEU A 74 -6.35 -4.01 13.23
CA LEU A 74 -7.61 -4.02 13.96
C LEU A 74 -8.78 -3.88 12.99
N TYR A 75 -9.83 -4.64 13.24
CA TYR A 75 -11.06 -4.64 12.47
C TYR A 75 -12.25 -4.55 13.42
N ASP A 76 -13.27 -3.80 13.04
CA ASP A 76 -14.49 -3.64 13.84
C ASP A 76 -15.27 -4.96 13.95
N SER A 77 -15.16 -5.83 12.95
CA SER A 77 -15.83 -7.13 12.93
C SER A 77 -15.02 -8.20 12.18
N ARG A 78 -15.39 -9.47 12.39
CA ARG A 78 -14.83 -10.61 11.63
C ARG A 78 -15.19 -10.54 10.15
N GLU A 79 -16.34 -9.96 9.81
CA GLU A 79 -16.75 -9.75 8.41
C GLU A 79 -15.81 -8.77 7.71
N ASP A 80 -15.44 -7.68 8.39
CA ASP A 80 -14.53 -6.68 7.82
C ASP A 80 -13.12 -7.23 7.64
N PHE A 81 -12.65 -8.08 8.56
CA PHE A 81 -11.43 -8.87 8.35
C PHE A 81 -11.55 -9.77 7.11
N GLY A 82 -12.70 -10.43 6.92
CA GLY A 82 -12.95 -11.30 5.76
C GLY A 82 -12.89 -10.57 4.42
N LYS A 83 -13.26 -9.27 4.37
CA LYS A 83 -13.17 -8.43 3.16
C LYS A 83 -11.73 -8.17 2.73
N GLU A 84 -10.75 -8.31 3.62
CA GLU A 84 -9.31 -8.13 3.33
C GLU A 84 -8.59 -9.43 2.92
N ALA A 85 -9.32 -10.52 2.68
CA ALA A 85 -8.71 -11.82 2.37
C ALA A 85 -7.69 -11.76 1.20
N PHE A 86 -7.98 -10.96 0.17
CA PHE A 86 -7.05 -10.74 -0.93
C PHE A 86 -5.74 -10.09 -0.45
N SER A 87 -5.81 -8.97 0.28
CA SER A 87 -4.63 -8.29 0.82
C SER A 87 -3.78 -9.19 1.71
N TRP A 88 -4.40 -10.07 2.49
CA TRP A 88 -3.70 -11.04 3.35
C TRP A 88 -3.04 -12.18 2.58
N ALA A 89 -3.58 -12.58 1.43
CA ALA A 89 -2.98 -13.60 0.58
C ALA A 89 -1.73 -13.10 -0.17
N ILE A 90 -1.54 -11.79 -0.31
CA ILE A 90 -0.39 -11.17 -0.99
C ILE A 90 0.82 -10.94 -0.07
N ARG A 91 0.59 -10.81 1.23
CA ARG A 91 1.61 -10.45 2.22
C ARG A 91 2.56 -11.59 2.53
#